data_AF-A0A933MI96-F1
#
_entry.id   AF-A0A933MI96-F1
#
_cell.length_a   1.000
_cell.length_b   1.000
_cell.length_c   1.000
_cell.angle_alpha   90.00
_cell.angle_beta   90.00
_cell.angle_gamma   90.00
#
_symmetry.space_group_name_H-M   'P 1'
#
loop_
_entity.id
_entity.type
_entity.pdbx_description
1 polymer ?
#
loop_
_entity_poly.entity_id
_entity_poly.type
_entity_poly.pdbx_seq_one_letter_code
_entity_poly.pdbx_strand_id
1 'polypeptide(L)'
;MMRFNSRVLPGLIFIYCCLTAGISFASVALPDMPERYVVDLAGIINDDAEARLNAYLKELEQKTTAQVIVLTIESLEGEPLEEFSLKTAEKWRLGQKG
;
A
#
# COMPACT_ATOMS: atom_id res chain seq x y z
N MET A 1 -45.36 22.16 -2.81
CA MET A 1 -44.16 23.02 -2.97
C MET A 1 -43.59 23.30 -1.59
N MET A 2 -42.57 22.55 -1.17
CA MET A 2 -42.04 22.56 0.20
C MET A 2 -41.14 23.80 0.37
N ARG A 3 -41.54 24.78 1.19
CA ARG A 3 -40.74 25.99 1.46
C ARG A 3 -39.63 25.62 2.45
N PHE A 4 -38.43 25.36 1.95
CA PHE A 4 -37.25 25.14 2.79
C PHE A 4 -36.94 26.41 3.59
N ASN A 5 -36.92 26.31 4.92
CA ASN A 5 -36.74 27.45 5.80
C ASN A 5 -35.24 27.81 5.86
N SER A 6 -34.84 28.91 5.23
CA SER A 6 -33.42 29.27 5.01
C SER A 6 -32.62 29.50 6.33
N ARG A 7 -33.31 29.64 7.48
CA ARG A 7 -32.70 29.83 8.81
C ARG A 7 -32.11 28.56 9.43
N VAL A 8 -32.55 27.36 9.04
CA VAL A 8 -32.02 26.08 9.55
C VAL A 8 -30.89 25.50 8.70
N LEU A 9 -30.70 26.04 7.49
CA LEU A 9 -29.68 25.62 6.54
C LEU A 9 -28.22 25.73 7.07
N PRO A 10 -27.80 26.83 7.72
CA PRO A 10 -26.41 26.93 8.20
C PRO A 10 -26.09 25.94 9.34
N GLY A 11 -27.06 25.63 10.20
CA GLY A 11 -26.88 24.63 11.27
C GLY A 11 -26.73 23.21 10.74
N LEU A 12 -27.49 22.85 9.71
CA LEU A 12 -27.38 21.55 9.04
C LEU A 12 -26.05 21.39 8.30
N ILE A 13 -25.56 22.46 7.66
CA ILE A 13 -24.25 22.46 6.98
C ILE A 13 -23.12 22.27 8.02
N PHE A 14 -23.20 22.95 9.16
CA PHE A 14 -22.20 22.83 10.22
C PHE A 14 -22.15 21.41 10.81
N ILE A 15 -23.31 20.82 11.09
CA ILE A 15 -23.42 19.43 11.58
C ILE A 15 -22.86 18.45 10.55
N TYR A 16 -23.22 18.59 9.27
CA TYR A 16 -22.72 17.74 8.20
C TYR A 16 -21.19 17.83 8.05
N CYS A 17 -20.63 19.03 8.15
CA CYS A 17 -19.19 19.27 8.08
C CYS A 17 -18.43 18.69 9.29
N CYS A 18 -19.01 18.76 10.50
CA CYS A 18 -18.45 18.11 11.69
C CYS A 18 -18.49 16.58 11.61
N LEU A 19 -19.52 15.99 10.97
CA LEU A 19 -19.61 14.53 10.81
C LEU A 19 -18.57 13.97 9.82
N THR A 20 -18.11 14.76 8.84
CA THR A 20 -17.14 14.30 7.84
C THR A 20 -15.69 14.65 8.15
N ALA A 21 -15.44 15.52 9.14
CA ALA A 21 -14.09 16.00 9.50
C ALA A 21 -13.17 14.95 10.15
N GLY A 22 -13.67 13.75 10.47
CA GLY A 22 -12.92 12.70 11.19
C GLY A 22 -12.31 11.60 10.33
N ILE A 23 -12.49 11.62 9.00
CA ILE A 23 -11.99 10.53 8.13
C ILE A 23 -10.59 10.91 7.62
N SER A 24 -9.56 10.63 8.42
CA SER A 24 -8.18 10.62 7.93
C SER A 24 -7.83 9.21 7.46
N PHE A 25 -7.58 9.05 6.16
CA PHE A 25 -6.94 7.85 5.63
C PHE A 25 -5.43 8.01 5.82
N ALA A 26 -4.85 7.27 6.76
CA ALA A 26 -3.41 7.10 6.81
C ALA A 26 -3.01 6.21 5.62
N SER A 27 -2.06 6.65 4.80
CA SER A 27 -1.50 5.83 3.73
C SER A 27 -0.15 5.29 4.16
N VAL A 28 0.13 4.03 3.89
CA VAL A 28 1.42 3.42 4.21
C VAL A 28 2.49 4.00 3.29
N ALA A 29 3.64 4.38 3.86
CA ALA A 29 4.77 4.87 3.07
C ALA A 29 5.30 3.75 2.18
N LEU A 30 5.31 3.98 0.86
CA LEU A 30 5.82 3.00 -0.09
C LEU A 30 7.36 2.97 -0.05
N PRO A 31 8.00 1.83 0.20
CA PRO A 31 9.45 1.70 0.12
C PRO A 31 9.97 1.99 -1.30
N ASP A 32 11.22 2.43 -1.41
CA ASP A 32 11.88 2.60 -2.71
C ASP A 32 12.19 1.24 -3.35
N MET A 33 12.50 1.25 -4.66
CA MET A 33 12.82 0.03 -5.39
C MET A 33 14.02 -0.67 -4.72
N PRO A 34 13.87 -1.93 -4.29
CA PRO A 34 14.92 -2.60 -3.56
C PRO A 34 16.02 -3.12 -4.50
N GLU A 35 17.24 -3.22 -3.96
CA GLU A 35 18.36 -3.88 -4.66
C GLU A 35 18.27 -5.42 -4.60
N ARG A 36 17.50 -5.93 -3.62
CA ARG A 36 17.33 -7.36 -3.33
C ARG A 36 15.88 -7.79 -3.53
N TYR A 37 15.65 -9.10 -3.61
CA TYR A 37 14.33 -9.68 -3.84
C TYR A 37 13.48 -9.78 -2.57
N VAL A 38 14.10 -9.73 -1.39
CA VAL A 38 13.40 -9.72 -0.10
C VAL A 38 13.64 -8.39 0.59
N VAL A 39 12.54 -7.79 1.06
CA VAL A 39 12.50 -6.55 1.83
C VAL A 39 11.71 -6.83 3.10
N ASP A 40 12.41 -7.15 4.18
CA ASP A 40 11.77 -7.50 5.46
C ASP A 40 11.68 -6.28 6.38
N LEU A 41 10.68 -5.41 6.20
CA LEU A 41 10.49 -4.24 7.08
C LEU A 41 9.80 -4.60 8.39
N ALA A 42 9.16 -5.78 8.47
CA ALA A 42 8.54 -6.27 9.69
C ALA A 42 9.51 -7.05 10.61
N GLY A 43 10.70 -7.40 10.13
CA GLY A 43 11.70 -8.17 10.89
C GLY A 43 11.24 -9.59 11.25
N ILE A 44 10.45 -10.22 10.37
CA ILE A 44 9.84 -11.53 10.61
C ILE A 44 10.52 -12.67 9.84
N ILE A 45 11.49 -12.36 8.98
CA ILE A 45 12.26 -13.32 8.20
C ILE A 45 13.65 -13.42 8.80
N ASN A 46 14.11 -14.62 9.11
CA ASN A 46 15.48 -14.81 9.59
C ASN A 46 16.50 -14.79 8.44
N ASP A 47 17.76 -14.50 8.76
CA ASP A 47 18.84 -14.31 7.78
C ASP A 47 19.02 -15.51 6.84
N ASP A 48 18.93 -16.74 7.38
CA ASP A 48 19.08 -17.97 6.59
C ASP A 48 17.95 -18.13 5.56
N ALA A 49 16.71 -17.81 5.95
CA ALA A 49 15.56 -17.86 5.05
C ALA A 49 15.61 -16.72 4.03
N GLU A 50 15.98 -15.51 4.44
CA GLU A 50 16.14 -14.35 3.55
C GLU A 50 17.20 -14.65 2.48
N ALA A 51 18.35 -15.20 2.86
CA ALA A 51 19.42 -15.54 1.92
C ALA A 51 18.96 -16.60 0.90
N ARG A 52 18.25 -17.64 1.36
CA ARG A 52 17.70 -18.69 0.47
C ARG A 52 16.64 -18.14 -0.47
N LEU A 53 15.73 -17.30 0.01
CA LEU A 53 14.70 -16.65 -0.81
C LEU A 53 15.32 -15.75 -1.87
N ASN A 54 16.28 -14.91 -1.50
CA ASN A 54 16.99 -14.04 -2.46
C ASN A 54 17.67 -14.87 -3.56
N ALA A 55 18.34 -15.97 -3.22
CA ALA A 55 18.98 -16.84 -4.20
C ALA A 55 17.96 -17.51 -5.13
N TYR A 56 16.86 -18.02 -4.57
CA TYR A 56 15.80 -18.67 -5.32
C TYR A 56 15.09 -17.72 -6.29
N LEU A 57 14.73 -16.52 -5.83
CA LEU A 57 14.02 -15.52 -6.64
C LEU A 57 14.92 -14.98 -7.76
N LYS A 58 16.22 -14.84 -7.50
CA LYS A 58 17.21 -14.55 -8.54
C LYS A 58 17.27 -15.64 -9.61
N GLU A 59 17.32 -16.91 -9.20
CA GLU A 59 17.34 -18.04 -10.12
C GLU A 59 16.03 -18.12 -10.94
N LEU A 60 14.89 -17.83 -10.31
CA LEU A 60 13.59 -17.77 -10.97
C LEU A 60 13.58 -16.71 -12.07
N GLU A 61 14.03 -15.49 -11.77
CA GLU A 61 14.10 -14.41 -12.75
C GLU A 61 15.02 -14.78 -13.91
N GLN A 62 16.20 -15.34 -13.62
CA GLN A 62 17.15 -15.77 -14.65
C GLN A 62 16.59 -16.85 -15.59
N LYS A 63 15.78 -17.77 -15.08
CA LYS A 63 15.23 -18.89 -15.85
C LYS A 63 13.94 -18.55 -16.61
N THR A 64 13.16 -17.60 -16.11
CA THR A 64 11.80 -17.36 -16.60
C THR A 64 11.55 -15.93 -17.06
N THR A 65 12.46 -15.01 -16.74
CA THR A 65 12.28 -13.55 -16.88
C THR A 65 11.21 -12.97 -15.95
N ALA A 66 10.56 -13.79 -15.11
CA ALA A 66 9.56 -13.32 -14.16
C ALA A 66 10.24 -12.63 -12.96
N GLN A 67 9.76 -11.42 -12.63
CA GLN A 67 10.23 -10.67 -11.46
C GLN A 67 9.28 -10.87 -10.29
N VAL A 68 9.84 -11.30 -9.15
CA VAL A 68 9.09 -11.54 -7.91
C VAL A 68 9.87 -10.92 -6.75
N ILE A 69 9.21 -10.04 -6.00
CA ILE A 69 9.75 -9.40 -4.80
C ILE A 69 8.86 -9.78 -3.61
N VAL A 70 9.49 -10.09 -2.48
CA VAL A 70 8.83 -10.34 -1.20
C VAL A 70 9.00 -9.11 -0.32
N LEU A 71 7.89 -8.48 0.04
CA LEU A 71 7.84 -7.35 0.97
C LEU A 71 7.06 -7.75 2.21
N THR A 72 7.66 -7.55 3.39
CA THR A 72 6.94 -7.59 4.67
C THR A 72 6.89 -6.17 5.24
N ILE A 73 5.77 -5.84 5.88
CA ILE A 73 5.53 -4.58 6.58
C ILE A 73 4.77 -4.87 7.87
N GLU A 74 4.92 -4.02 8.88
CA GLU A 74 4.27 -4.22 10.17
C GLU A 74 2.74 -4.14 10.09
N SER A 75 2.22 -3.27 9.22
CA SER A 75 0.80 -2.94 9.14
C SER A 75 0.47 -2.26 7.81
N LEU A 76 -0.78 -2.46 7.36
CA LEU A 76 -1.36 -1.73 6.22
C LEU A 76 -2.02 -0.41 6.65
N GLU A 77 -2.05 -0.08 7.95
CA GLU A 77 -2.69 1.14 8.49
C GLU A 77 -4.14 1.35 8.02
N GLY A 78 -4.86 0.25 7.76
CA GLY A 78 -6.24 0.27 7.26
C GLY A 78 -6.39 0.40 5.75
N GLU A 79 -5.29 0.45 5.00
CA GLU A 79 -5.27 0.44 3.55
C GLU A 79 -5.64 -0.94 2.98
N PRO A 80 -6.43 -1.03 1.89
CA PRO A 80 -6.70 -2.29 1.22
C PRO A 80 -5.43 -2.93 0.67
N LEU A 81 -5.24 -4.24 0.91
CA LEU A 81 -4.06 -4.98 0.48
C LEU A 81 -3.85 -4.91 -1.04
N GLU A 82 -4.91 -5.03 -1.81
CA GLU A 82 -4.87 -5.00 -3.28
C GLU A 82 -4.41 -3.64 -3.80
N GLU A 83 -4.87 -2.55 -3.17
CA GLU A 83 -4.47 -1.20 -3.55
C GLU A 83 -3.01 -0.93 -3.20
N PHE A 84 -2.59 -1.29 -1.98
CA PHE A 84 -1.22 -1.13 -1.53
C PHE A 84 -0.24 -1.93 -2.40
N SER A 85 -0.56 -3.20 -2.68
CA SER A 85 0.28 -4.08 -3.49
C SER A 85 0.39 -3.60 -4.93
N LEU A 86 -0.71 -3.11 -5.54
CA LEU A 86 -0.68 -2.54 -6.88
C LEU A 86 0.19 -1.26 -6.93
N LYS A 87 -0.02 -0.31 -6.02
CA LYS A 87 0.80 0.92 -5.96
C LYS A 87 2.29 0.63 -5.75
N THR A 88 2.60 -0.38 -4.94
CA THR A 88 3.98 -0.84 -4.72
C THR A 88 4.59 -1.39 -6.01
N ALA A 89 3.87 -2.30 -6.69
CA ALA A 89 4.34 -2.91 -7.95
C ALA A 89 4.49 -1.86 -9.07
N GLU A 90 3.58 -0.89 -9.15
CA GLU A 90 3.66 0.24 -10.08
C GLU A 90 4.85 1.15 -9.79
N LYS A 91 5.08 1.52 -8.52
CA LYS A 91 6.24 2.34 -8.11
C LYS A 91 7.55 1.67 -8.49
N TRP A 92 7.63 0.35 -8.32
CA TRP A 92 8.82 -0.44 -8.65
C TRP A 92 8.93 -0.82 -10.13
N ARG A 93 7.89 -0.54 -10.93
CA ARG A 93 7.82 -0.85 -12.36
C ARG A 93 8.19 -2.31 -12.65
N LEU A 94 7.69 -3.24 -11.83
CA LEU A 94 8.02 -4.65 -11.97
C LEU A 94 7.55 -5.20 -13.32
N GLY A 95 8.41 -6.01 -13.94
CA GLY A 95 8.19 -6.64 -15.22
C GLY A 95 8.98 -5.99 -16.37
N GLN A 96 9.09 -6.72 -17.47
CA GLN A 96 9.82 -6.31 -18.69
C GLN A 96 9.13 -5.16 -19.46
N LYS A 97 7.89 -4.85 -19.06
CA LYS A 97 6.99 -3.79 -19.53
C LYS A 97 7.58 -2.39 -19.53
N GLY A 98 7.98 -1.98 -18.33
CA GLY A 98 8.18 -0.58 -17.95
C GLY A 98 6.92 0.26 -17.99
#